data_AF-A0A1G1C4L8-F1
#
_entry.id   AF-A0A1G1C4L8-F1
#
_cell.length_a   1.000
_cell.length_b   1.000
_cell.length_c   1.000
_cell.angle_alpha   90.00
_cell.angle_beta   90.00
_cell.angle_gamma   90.00
#
_symmetry.space_group_name_H-M   'P 1'
#
loop_
_entity.id
_entity.type
_entity.pdbx_description
1 polymer ?
#
loop_
_entity_poly.entity_id
_entity_poly.type
_entity_poly.pdbx_seq_one_letter_code
_entity_poly.pdbx_strand_id
1 'polypeptide(L)'
;MDATPHWDTGSGLTHGTKTKKKAIIDTLIDLAVAASTVFLVFQLGEKFSIKLWTGVILGISPDLIEAPALFLDYRPFPIKQLEEFHNSFHRRLKFPYGLIPQLFLIAIILLIVYFT
;
A
#
# COMPACT_ATOMS: atom_id res chain seq x y z
N MET A 1 -6.82 -3.19 -1.09
CA MET A 1 -6.08 -4.47 -1.11
C MET A 1 -5.85 -5.01 0.30
N ASP A 2 -6.20 -4.23 1.31
CA ASP A 2 -5.80 -4.41 2.72
C ASP A 2 -6.46 -5.57 3.45
N ALA A 3 -7.61 -6.02 2.95
CA ALA A 3 -8.26 -7.24 3.42
C ALA A 3 -7.47 -8.50 3.06
N THR A 4 -6.67 -8.46 1.99
CA THR A 4 -5.76 -9.54 1.63
C THR A 4 -4.53 -9.44 2.53
N PRO A 5 -4.10 -10.53 3.19
CA PRO A 5 -2.87 -10.52 3.97
C PRO A 5 -1.70 -10.02 3.11
N HIS A 6 -0.96 -9.02 3.56
CA HIS A 6 0.19 -8.50 2.81
C HIS A 6 1.23 -7.87 3.74
N TRP A 7 2.42 -7.59 3.21
CA TRP A 7 3.45 -6.90 3.97
C TRP A 7 3.18 -5.39 3.93
N ASP A 8 3.25 -4.76 5.10
CA ASP A 8 3.12 -3.31 5.27
C ASP A 8 4.44 -2.75 5.82
N THR A 9 4.93 -1.67 5.23
CA THR A 9 6.15 -0.96 5.65
C THR A 9 6.02 -0.35 7.06
N GLY A 10 4.80 -0.15 7.54
CA GLY A 10 4.44 0.20 8.92
C GLY A 10 4.73 -0.90 9.94
N SER A 11 4.88 -2.15 9.50
CA SER A 11 5.06 -3.30 10.39
C SER A 11 6.29 -3.14 11.30
N GLY A 12 6.05 -3.24 12.61
CA GLY A 12 7.10 -3.11 13.63
C GLY A 12 7.29 -1.70 14.19
N LEU A 13 6.60 -0.67 13.67
CA LEU A 13 6.57 0.66 14.29
C LEU A 13 5.85 0.63 15.64
N THR A 14 4.65 0.03 15.70
CA THR A 14 3.83 -0.04 16.93
C THR A 14 4.50 -0.82 18.06
N HIS A 15 5.33 -1.81 17.73
CA HIS A 15 6.02 -2.67 18.71
C HIS A 15 7.47 -2.22 18.96
N GLY A 16 7.90 -1.08 18.41
CA GLY A 16 9.25 -0.53 18.59
C GLY A 16 10.37 -1.32 17.91
N THR A 17 10.05 -2.34 17.11
CA THR A 17 11.05 -3.15 16.39
C THR A 17 11.58 -2.48 15.11
N LYS A 18 11.01 -1.33 14.73
CA LYS A 18 11.39 -0.53 13.55
C LYS A 18 11.38 0.96 13.88
N THR A 19 12.41 1.68 13.44
CA THR A 19 12.48 3.13 13.62
C THR A 19 11.62 3.86 12.59
N LYS A 20 11.06 5.03 12.96
CA LYS A 20 10.30 5.91 12.05
C LYS A 20 11.06 6.21 10.76
N LYS A 21 12.35 6.52 10.86
CA LYS A 21 13.22 6.77 9.69
C LYS A 21 13.27 5.57 8.75
N LYS A 22 13.47 4.36 9.27
CA LYS A 22 13.49 3.14 8.45
C LYS A 22 12.13 2.89 7.80
N ALA A 23 11.04 3.09 8.54
CA ALA A 23 9.70 2.94 8.00
C ALA A 23 9.42 3.93 6.86
N ILE A 24 9.80 5.21 7.00
CA ILE A 24 9.67 6.20 5.92
C ILE A 24 10.46 5.77 4.68
N ILE A 25 11.72 5.34 4.85
CA ILE A 25 12.55 4.89 3.72
C ILE A 25 11.91 3.69 3.03
N ASP A 26 11.49 2.67 3.79
CA ASP A 26 10.85 1.48 3.24
C ASP A 26 9.53 1.84 2.53
N THR A 27 8.71 2.75 3.07
CA THR A 27 7.50 3.28 2.40
C THR A 27 7.82 3.98 1.08
N LEU A 28 8.86 4.81 1.02
CA LEU A 28 9.24 5.50 -0.20
C LEU A 28 9.74 4.52 -1.29
N ILE A 29 10.51 3.51 -0.88
CA ILE A 29 10.95 2.45 -1.79
C ILE A 29 9.75 1.66 -2.31
N ASP A 30 8.84 1.25 -1.44
CA ASP A 30 7.64 0.50 -1.80
C ASP A 30 6.74 1.30 -2.76
N LEU A 31 6.52 2.59 -2.48
CA LEU A 31 5.76 3.48 -3.36
C LEU A 31 6.43 3.65 -4.74
N ALA A 32 7.76 3.76 -4.79
CA ALA A 32 8.48 3.86 -6.05
C ALA A 32 8.37 2.56 -6.87
N VAL A 33 8.46 1.40 -6.22
CA VAL A 33 8.28 0.08 -6.86
C VAL A 33 6.85 -0.08 -7.35
N ALA A 34 5.85 0.29 -6.55
CA ALA A 34 4.43 0.22 -6.91
C ALA A 34 4.11 1.14 -8.11
N ALA A 35 4.52 2.41 -8.05
CA ALA A 35 4.31 3.37 -9.13
C ALA A 35 5.01 2.93 -10.43
N SER A 36 6.24 2.42 -10.32
CA SER A 36 6.99 1.88 -11.46
C SER A 36 6.30 0.65 -12.05
N THR A 37 5.76 -0.25 -11.23
CA THR A 37 5.01 -1.43 -11.68
C THR A 37 3.75 -1.02 -12.42
N VAL A 38 2.96 -0.09 -11.87
CA VAL A 38 1.77 0.43 -12.57
C VAL A 38 2.14 1.08 -13.89
N PHE A 39 3.21 1.89 -13.90
CA PHE A 39 3.66 2.55 -15.11
C PHE A 39 4.05 1.53 -16.19
N LEU A 40 4.92 0.58 -15.85
CA LEU A 40 5.43 -0.43 -16.79
C LEU A 40 4.34 -1.35 -17.33
N VAL A 41 3.36 -1.73 -16.50
CA VAL A 41 2.32 -2.69 -16.88
C VAL A 41 1.14 -2.04 -17.58
N PHE A 42 0.69 -0.86 -17.13
CA PHE A 42 -0.60 -0.29 -17.56
C PHE A 42 -0.50 1.04 -18.30
N GLN A 43 0.63 1.78 -18.19
CA GLN A 43 0.77 3.12 -18.76
C GLN A 43 1.78 3.17 -19.92
N LEU A 44 2.81 2.33 -19.88
CA LEU A 44 3.87 2.32 -20.88
C LEU A 44 3.30 1.91 -22.25
N GLY A 45 3.54 2.74 -23.27
CA GLY A 45 3.00 2.53 -24.61
C GLY A 45 1.58 3.07 -24.83
N GLU A 46 0.88 3.43 -23.76
CA GLU A 46 -0.48 3.98 -23.80
C GLU A 46 -0.49 5.50 -23.60
N LYS A 47 -1.57 6.16 -24.03
CA LYS A 47 -1.80 7.57 -23.70
C LYS A 47 -1.96 7.74 -22.18
N PHE A 48 -1.51 8.88 -21.65
CA PHE A 48 -1.63 9.15 -20.21
C PHE A 48 -3.08 9.00 -19.73
N SER A 49 -3.31 8.09 -18.79
CA SER A 49 -4.64 7.75 -18.30
C SER A 49 -4.88 8.36 -16.92
N ILE A 50 -5.57 9.50 -16.89
CA ILE A 50 -5.98 10.13 -15.61
C ILE A 50 -6.78 9.13 -14.77
N LYS A 51 -7.66 8.36 -15.39
CA LYS A 51 -8.49 7.35 -14.70
C LYS A 51 -7.64 6.30 -13.98
N LEU A 52 -6.55 5.82 -14.61
CA LEU A 52 -5.62 4.86 -13.99
C LEU A 52 -4.99 5.47 -12.74
N TRP A 53 -4.37 6.63 -12.87
CA TRP A 53 -3.63 7.27 -11.77
C TRP A 53 -4.54 7.77 -10.65
N THR A 54 -5.76 8.25 -10.97
CA THR A 54 -6.78 8.52 -9.95
C THR A 54 -7.16 7.24 -9.20
N GLY A 55 -7.32 6.11 -9.90
CA GLY A 55 -7.56 4.82 -9.26
C GLY A 55 -6.44 4.41 -8.32
N VAL A 56 -5.17 4.59 -8.71
CA VAL A 56 -4.01 4.32 -7.85
C VAL A 56 -4.04 5.19 -6.60
N ILE A 57 -4.22 6.51 -6.76
CA ILE A 57 -4.25 7.46 -5.64
C ILE A 57 -5.39 7.15 -4.67
N LEU A 58 -6.59 6.84 -5.19
CA LEU A 58 -7.72 6.43 -4.37
C LEU A 58 -7.44 5.10 -3.65
N GLY A 59 -6.75 4.17 -4.32
CA GLY A 59 -6.38 2.88 -3.75
C GLY A 59 -5.45 2.99 -2.55
N ILE A 60 -4.46 3.89 -2.58
CA ILE A 60 -3.51 4.13 -1.48
C ILE A 60 -4.02 5.16 -0.45
N SER A 61 -5.17 5.79 -0.70
CA SER A 61 -5.68 6.86 0.15
C SER A 61 -5.92 6.47 1.62
N PRO A 62 -6.36 5.24 1.97
CA PRO A 62 -6.46 4.83 3.36
C PRO A 62 -5.11 4.89 4.09
N ASP A 63 -4.05 4.35 3.48
CA ASP A 63 -2.69 4.36 4.05
C ASP A 63 -2.14 5.78 4.17
N LEU A 64 -2.44 6.66 3.21
CA LEU A 64 -2.04 8.07 3.28
C LEU A 64 -2.72 8.82 4.43
N ILE A 65 -3.97 8.48 4.76
CA ILE A 65 -4.69 9.05 5.90
C ILE A 65 -4.14 8.49 7.22
N GLU A 66 -3.69 7.23 7.25
CA GLU A 66 -3.06 6.60 8.42
C GLU A 66 -1.64 7.13 8.68
N ALA A 67 -0.91 7.54 7.63
CA ALA A 67 0.50 7.94 7.74
C ALA A 67 0.78 9.05 8.79
N PRO A 68 0.02 10.17 8.88
CA PRO A 68 0.18 11.15 9.95
C PRO A 68 0.03 10.55 11.36
N ALA A 69 -0.91 9.62 11.56
CA ALA A 69 -1.08 8.93 12.83
C ALA A 69 0.13 8.05 13.16
N LEU A 70 0.66 7.30 12.18
CA LEU A 70 1.79 6.40 12.36
C LEU A 70 3.14 7.13 12.55
N PHE A 71 3.39 8.19 11.78
CA PHE A 71 4.69 8.87 11.76
C PHE A 71 4.77 10.07 12.70
N LEU A 72 3.68 10.82 12.85
CA LEU A 72 3.63 12.04 13.67
C LEU A 72 2.96 11.82 15.03
N ASP A 73 2.44 10.62 15.29
CA ASP A 73 1.63 10.29 16.49
C ASP A 73 0.43 11.25 16.66
N TYR A 74 -0.09 11.75 15.54
CA TYR A 74 -1.14 12.75 15.50
C TYR A 74 -2.46 12.10 15.06
N ARG A 75 -3.39 11.95 16.02
CA ARG A 75 -4.63 11.18 15.84
C ARG A 75 -5.90 11.99 16.18
N PRO A 76 -6.15 13.15 15.54
CA PRO A 76 -7.36 13.92 15.78
C PRO A 76 -8.59 13.19 15.21
N PHE A 77 -9.78 13.62 15.61
CA PHE A 77 -11.01 13.29 14.89
C PHE A 77 -11.01 13.98 13.51
N PRO A 78 -11.39 13.33 12.40
CA PRO A 78 -11.87 11.94 12.27
C PRO A 78 -10.78 10.90 11.94
N ILE A 79 -9.50 11.31 11.85
CA ILE A 79 -8.36 10.45 11.46
C ILE A 79 -8.29 9.18 12.31
N LYS A 80 -8.46 9.30 13.63
CA LYS A 80 -8.46 8.14 14.54
C LYS A 80 -9.54 7.11 14.19
N GLN A 81 -10.75 7.55 13.82
CA GLN A 81 -11.85 6.64 13.48
C GLN A 81 -11.61 5.94 12.15
N LEU A 82 -11.03 6.67 11.19
CA LEU A 82 -10.64 6.11 9.90
C LEU A 82 -9.51 5.08 10.06
N GLU A 83 -8.51 5.38 10.90
CA GLU A 83 -7.44 4.43 11.28
C GLU A 83 -8.02 3.17 11.94
N GLU A 84 -8.92 3.30 12.92
CA GLU A 84 -9.53 2.15 13.60
C GLU A 84 -10.38 1.30 12.63
N PHE A 85 -11.15 1.94 11.76
CA PHE A 85 -11.94 1.26 10.72
C PHE A 85 -11.03 0.52 9.73
N HIS A 86 -10.01 1.20 9.21
CA HIS A 86 -9.04 0.63 8.27
C HIS A 86 -8.30 -0.57 8.90
N ASN A 87 -7.78 -0.41 10.11
CA ASN A 87 -7.09 -1.46 10.85
C ASN A 87 -7.99 -2.67 11.18
N SER A 88 -9.33 -2.52 11.22
CA SER A 88 -10.23 -3.65 11.47
C SER A 88 -10.27 -4.68 10.33
N PHE A 89 -9.92 -4.27 9.11
CA PHE A 89 -9.83 -5.15 7.94
C PHE A 89 -8.39 -5.42 7.51
N HIS A 90 -7.44 -4.59 7.95
CA HIS A 90 -6.04 -4.66 7.56
C HIS A 90 -5.35 -5.91 8.12
N ARG A 91 -4.94 -6.84 7.25
CA ARG A 91 -4.23 -8.07 7.65
C ARG A 91 -2.75 -7.97 7.27
N ARG A 92 -1.89 -7.75 8.27
CA ARG A 92 -0.44 -7.62 8.08
C ARG A 92 0.28 -8.97 8.23
N LEU A 93 1.16 -9.29 7.28
CA LEU A 93 2.12 -10.39 7.36
C LEU A 93 3.54 -9.83 7.51
N LYS A 94 4.40 -10.57 8.22
CA LYS A 94 5.82 -10.22 8.33
C LYS A 94 6.50 -10.39 6.97
N PHE A 95 7.48 -9.54 6.68
CA PHE A 95 8.39 -9.77 5.55
C PHE A 95 9.16 -11.08 5.75
N PRO A 96 9.40 -11.90 4.70
CA PRO A 96 8.97 -11.72 3.30
C PRO A 96 7.59 -12.33 2.98
N TYR A 97 6.92 -12.98 3.94
CA TYR A 97 5.69 -13.74 3.72
C TYR A 97 4.55 -12.92 3.14
N GLY A 98 4.48 -11.63 3.47
CA GLY A 98 3.48 -10.72 2.91
C GLY A 98 3.66 -10.40 1.42
N LEU A 99 4.83 -10.68 0.82
CA LEU A 99 5.06 -10.52 -0.61
C LEU A 99 4.38 -11.63 -1.43
N ILE A 100 4.24 -12.84 -0.87
CA ILE A 100 3.65 -13.99 -1.56
C ILE A 100 2.23 -13.69 -2.05
N PRO A 101 1.29 -13.25 -1.20
CA PRO A 101 -0.06 -12.91 -1.64
C PRO A 101 -0.09 -11.69 -2.58
N GLN A 102 0.82 -10.71 -2.43
CA GLN A 102 0.93 -9.58 -3.37
C GLN A 102 1.32 -10.05 -4.78
N LEU A 103 2.37 -10.86 -4.89
CA LEU A 103 2.84 -11.41 -6.16
C LEU A 103 1.78 -12.29 -6.82
N PHE A 104 1.07 -13.10 -6.03
CA PHE A 104 -0.02 -13.93 -6.53
C PHE A 104 -1.18 -13.09 -7.09
N LEU A 105 -1.55 -12.00 -6.39
CA LEU A 105 -2.61 -11.11 -6.81
C LEU A 105 -2.24 -10.34 -8.08
N ILE A 106 -0.98 -9.88 -8.19
CA ILE A 106 -0.44 -9.30 -9.43
C ILE A 106 -0.53 -10.32 -10.57
N ALA A 107 -0.10 -11.58 -10.36
CA ALA A 107 -0.17 -12.61 -11.39
C ALA A 107 -1.60 -12.86 -11.89
N ILE A 108 -2.60 -12.86 -10.99
CA ILE A 108 -4.02 -12.97 -11.36
C ILE A 108 -4.47 -11.77 -12.19
N ILE A 109 -4.11 -10.54 -11.76
CA ILE A 109 -4.47 -9.33 -12.50
C ILE A 109 -3.88 -9.38 -13.91
N LEU A 110 -2.61 -9.75 -14.04
CA LEU A 110 -1.96 -9.91 -15.34
C LEU A 110 -2.65 -10.99 -16.19
N LEU A 111 -3.01 -12.13 -15.59
CA LEU A 111 -3.74 -13.18 -16.28
C LEU A 111 -5.09 -12.67 -16.81
N ILE A 112 -5.83 -11.89 -16.02
CA ILE A 112 -7.10 -11.32 -16.48
C ILE A 112 -6.82 -10.33 -17.63
N VAL A 113 -5.94 -9.37 -17.41
CA VAL A 113 -5.66 -8.27 -18.36
C VAL A 113 -5.12 -8.76 -19.70
N TYR A 114 -4.31 -9.82 -19.74
CA TYR A 114 -3.73 -10.33 -20.98
C TYR A 114 -4.58 -11.39 -21.70
N PHE A 115 -5.57 -11.99 -21.02
CA PHE A 115 -6.40 -13.06 -21.60
C PHE A 115 -7.88 -12.69 -21.77
N THR A 116 -8.28 -11.45 -21.44
CA THR A 116 -9.58 -10.86 -21.81
C THR A 116 -9.39 -9.60 -22.62
#